data_AF-A0A813IT74-F1
#
_entry.id   AF-A0A813IT74-F1
#
_cell.length_a   1.000
_cell.length_b   1.000
_cell.length_c   1.000
_cell.angle_alpha   90.00
_cell.angle_beta   90.00
_cell.angle_gamma   90.00
#
_symmetry.space_group_name_H-M   'P 1'
#
loop_
_entity.id
_entity.type
_entity.pdbx_description
1 polymer ?
#
loop_
_entity_poly.entity_id
_entity_poly.type
_entity_poly.pdbx_seq_one_letter_code
_entity_poly.pdbx_strand_id
1 'polypeptide(L)'
;MSKVPSAKQRQLLVAVDWPVTQDLRSEAGLALQEMKHSFNSAKACLSWPYLAGFFDAEGCIRVLPVNSYLRLELGQNCRSTLEGVKEFLDAEVPNVHCNITKKTGSANVLTLSRQADCQFVLRRLMAAGMLVKRKQAEVALSLGESHRDCVRNALGNLVGNQSRYQRLDERGCLRTYEIMLAERRLRFLISSCKLDDVQRLRGHLHALRSRHELLCVETRYHTLRTDIRQLLK
;
A
#
# COMPACT_ATOMS: atom_id res chain seq x y z
N MET A 1 -32.17 10.81 21.51
CA MET A 1 -31.15 9.75 21.64
C MET A 1 -29.78 10.43 21.66
N SER A 2 -29.02 10.33 22.75
CA SER A 2 -27.66 10.87 22.83
C SER A 2 -26.76 10.11 21.84
N LYS A 3 -26.06 10.84 20.96
CA LYS A 3 -25.08 10.22 20.05
C LYS A 3 -23.95 9.66 20.91
N VAL A 4 -23.75 8.35 20.89
CA VAL A 4 -22.60 7.71 21.52
C VAL A 4 -21.33 8.33 20.90
N PRO A 5 -20.42 8.93 21.71
CA PRO A 5 -19.22 9.54 21.18
C PRO A 5 -18.37 8.50 20.45
N SER A 6 -17.94 8.84 19.23
CA SER A 6 -17.04 7.98 18.46
C SER A 6 -15.75 7.74 19.25
N ALA A 7 -15.07 6.60 19.02
CA ALA A 7 -13.80 6.31 19.69
C ALA A 7 -12.77 7.42 19.48
N LYS A 8 -12.72 7.99 18.27
CA LYS A 8 -11.85 9.12 17.95
C LYS A 8 -12.22 10.38 18.73
N GLN A 9 -13.52 10.64 18.93
CA GLN A 9 -13.97 11.76 19.76
C GLN A 9 -13.54 11.59 21.22
N ARG A 10 -13.63 10.37 21.77
CA ARG A 10 -13.11 10.09 23.13
C ARG A 10 -11.60 10.27 23.22
N GLN A 11 -10.85 9.80 22.22
CA GLN A 11 -9.41 10.01 22.14
C GLN A 11 -9.05 11.50 22.04
N LEU A 12 -9.82 12.28 21.28
CA LEU A 12 -9.63 13.72 21.16
C LEU A 12 -9.92 14.44 22.48
N LEU A 13 -10.91 14.01 23.26
CA LEU A 13 -11.15 14.59 24.59
C LEU A 13 -9.94 14.39 25.51
N VAL A 14 -9.34 13.19 25.52
CA VAL A 14 -8.10 12.95 26.29
C VAL A 14 -6.94 13.81 25.76
N ALA A 15 -6.88 14.06 24.45
CA ALA A 15 -5.83 14.90 23.86
C ALA A 15 -6.04 16.40 24.14
N VAL A 16 -7.28 16.87 24.31
CA VAL A 16 -7.59 18.25 24.69
C VAL A 16 -7.11 18.51 26.12
N ASP A 17 -7.37 17.57 27.03
CA ASP A 17 -6.96 17.66 28.44
C ASP A 17 -5.58 17.01 28.69
N TRP A 18 -4.65 17.15 27.73
CA TRP A 18 -3.36 16.46 27.80
C TRP A 18 -2.53 16.95 29.01
N PRO A 19 -2.14 16.08 29.94
CA PRO A 19 -1.55 16.50 31.20
C PRO A 19 -0.14 17.08 31.05
N VAL A 20 0.25 17.94 31.99
CA VAL A 20 1.56 18.61 31.99
C VAL A 20 2.66 17.72 32.56
N THR A 21 2.36 16.96 33.61
CA THR A 21 3.34 16.11 34.32
C THR A 21 3.58 14.78 33.62
N GLN A 22 4.79 14.23 33.76
CA GLN A 22 5.20 13.00 33.07
C GLN A 22 4.38 11.77 33.50
N ASP A 23 4.08 11.63 34.79
CA ASP A 23 3.35 10.47 35.32
C ASP A 23 1.91 10.43 34.76
N LEU A 24 1.20 11.56 34.81
CA LEU A 24 -0.15 11.67 34.25
C LEU A 24 -0.16 11.49 32.73
N ARG A 25 0.90 11.88 32.01
CA ARG A 25 1.03 11.60 30.57
C ARG A 25 1.18 10.11 30.29
N SER A 26 1.89 9.38 31.14
CA SER A 26 2.01 7.93 31.04
C SER A 26 0.64 7.26 31.19
N GLU A 27 -0.13 7.67 32.19
CA GLU A 27 -1.50 7.19 32.42
C GLU A 27 -2.45 7.54 31.26
N ALA A 28 -2.44 8.78 30.78
CA ALA A 28 -3.24 9.19 29.63
C ALA A 28 -2.84 8.42 28.36
N GLY A 29 -1.55 8.12 28.19
CA GLY A 29 -1.04 7.28 27.11
C GLY A 29 -1.58 5.84 27.18
N LEU A 30 -1.58 5.23 28.35
CA LEU A 30 -2.16 3.90 28.58
C LEU A 30 -3.67 3.90 28.32
N ALA A 31 -4.39 4.92 28.79
CA ALA A 31 -5.83 5.07 28.55
C ALA A 31 -6.14 5.19 27.04
N LEU A 32 -5.38 6.01 26.30
CA LEU A 32 -5.51 6.09 24.84
C LEU A 32 -5.21 4.76 24.15
N GLN A 33 -4.22 4.02 24.64
CA GLN A 33 -3.88 2.70 24.12
C GLN A 33 -5.01 1.69 24.37
N GLU A 34 -5.56 1.64 25.58
CA GLU A 34 -6.69 0.79 25.92
C GLU A 34 -7.94 1.15 25.10
N MET A 35 -8.22 2.44 24.86
CA MET A 35 -9.29 2.87 23.97
C MET A 35 -9.10 2.40 22.53
N LYS A 36 -7.85 2.33 22.04
CA LYS A 36 -7.55 1.74 20.72
C LYS A 36 -7.79 0.23 20.68
N HIS A 37 -7.60 -0.46 21.81
CA HIS A 37 -7.81 -1.90 21.90
C HIS A 37 -9.29 -2.29 22.09
N SER A 38 -10.03 -1.55 22.92
CA SER A 38 -11.44 -1.84 23.25
C SER A 38 -12.42 -1.64 22.09
N PHE A 39 -12.11 -0.78 21.12
CA PHE A 39 -12.95 -0.59 19.94
C PHE A 39 -12.98 -1.81 19.00
N ASN A 40 -12.04 -2.75 19.16
CA ASN A 40 -11.92 -3.92 18.29
C ASN A 40 -12.96 -5.01 18.52
N SER A 41 -13.79 -4.92 19.56
CA SER A 41 -14.78 -5.95 19.91
C SER A 41 -16.14 -5.74 19.26
N ALA A 42 -16.47 -4.50 18.86
CA ALA A 42 -17.67 -4.26 18.09
C ALA A 42 -17.41 -4.74 16.65
N LYS A 43 -17.89 -5.94 16.32
CA LYS A 43 -18.17 -6.34 14.93
C LYS A 43 -19.15 -5.33 14.35
N ALA A 44 -18.65 -4.16 13.97
CA ALA A 44 -19.43 -3.18 13.25
C ALA A 44 -20.01 -3.90 12.04
N CYS A 45 -21.30 -3.73 11.77
CA CYS A 45 -21.91 -4.23 10.55
C CYS A 45 -21.19 -3.58 9.36
N LEU A 46 -20.17 -4.25 8.85
CA LEU A 46 -19.42 -3.81 7.70
C LEU A 46 -20.38 -3.82 6.52
N SER A 47 -20.27 -2.77 5.72
CA SER A 47 -21.09 -2.56 4.55
C SER A 47 -20.22 -1.98 3.45
N TRP A 48 -20.66 -2.09 2.21
CA TRP A 48 -19.93 -1.52 1.08
C TRP A 48 -19.68 0.00 1.22
N PRO A 49 -20.64 0.84 1.65
CA PRO A 49 -20.37 2.27 1.88
C PRO A 49 -19.30 2.52 2.95
N TYR A 50 -19.33 1.75 4.05
CA TYR A 50 -18.28 1.83 5.07
C TYR A 50 -16.92 1.45 4.47
N LEU A 51 -16.84 0.33 3.75
CA LEU A 51 -15.59 -0.14 3.16
C LEU A 51 -15.07 0.84 2.09
N ALA A 52 -15.94 1.48 1.31
CA ALA A 52 -15.58 2.52 0.36
C ALA A 52 -14.92 3.73 1.06
N GLY A 53 -15.52 4.24 2.13
CA GLY A 53 -14.94 5.32 2.93
C GLY A 53 -13.63 4.90 3.62
N PHE A 54 -13.57 3.68 4.15
CA PHE A 54 -12.36 3.13 4.76
C PHE A 54 -11.23 2.96 3.73
N PHE A 55 -11.54 2.51 2.52
CA PHE A 55 -10.58 2.38 1.43
C PHE A 55 -10.11 3.73 0.90
N ASP A 56 -10.95 4.76 0.89
CA ASP A 56 -10.52 6.13 0.57
C ASP A 56 -9.44 6.64 1.54
N ALA A 57 -9.57 6.31 2.82
CA ALA A 57 -8.62 6.68 3.86
C ALA A 57 -7.34 5.84 3.82
N GLU A 58 -7.46 4.51 3.86
CA GLU A 58 -6.34 3.59 4.14
C GLU A 58 -5.93 2.74 2.92
N GLY A 59 -6.72 2.79 1.86
CA GLY A 59 -6.55 1.95 0.67
C GLY A 59 -5.45 2.43 -0.27
N CYS A 60 -4.93 1.50 -1.05
CA CYS A 60 -3.99 1.77 -2.12
C CYS A 60 -4.35 0.94 -3.35
N ILE A 61 -4.40 1.60 -4.51
CA ILE A 61 -4.58 0.98 -5.82
C ILE A 61 -3.21 0.98 -6.49
N ARG A 62 -2.67 -0.21 -6.79
CA ARG A 62 -1.36 -0.36 -7.42
C ARG A 62 -1.48 -1.17 -8.70
N VAL A 63 -0.74 -0.75 -9.73
CA VAL A 63 -0.42 -1.62 -10.87
C VAL A 63 1.00 -2.09 -10.68
N LEU A 64 1.18 -3.39 -10.51
CA LEU A 64 2.50 -3.98 -10.31
C LEU A 64 3.32 -3.88 -11.60
N PRO A 65 4.58 -3.47 -11.51
CA PRO A 65 5.34 -3.08 -12.68
C PRO A 65 5.72 -4.22 -13.63
N VAL A 66 5.87 -5.45 -13.12
CA VAL A 66 6.43 -6.58 -13.90
C VAL A 66 5.35 -7.40 -14.58
N ASN A 67 4.30 -7.70 -13.83
CA ASN A 67 3.22 -8.58 -14.26
C ASN A 67 1.96 -7.79 -14.64
N SER A 68 1.99 -6.47 -14.46
CA SER A 68 0.92 -5.54 -14.80
C SER A 68 -0.43 -5.90 -14.18
N TYR A 69 -0.42 -6.67 -13.09
CA TYR A 69 -1.64 -6.98 -12.38
C TYR A 69 -2.02 -5.84 -11.44
N LEU A 70 -3.32 -5.64 -11.34
CA LEU A 70 -3.92 -4.75 -10.36
C LEU A 70 -3.79 -5.39 -8.97
N ARG A 71 -3.31 -4.61 -7.99
CA ARG A 71 -3.25 -4.98 -6.59
C ARG A 71 -3.97 -3.93 -5.75
N LEU A 72 -4.86 -4.38 -4.89
CA LEU A 72 -5.46 -3.55 -3.86
C LEU A 72 -4.79 -3.87 -2.52
N GLU A 73 -4.45 -2.83 -1.77
CA GLU A 73 -3.87 -2.95 -0.44
C GLU A 73 -4.67 -2.09 0.54
N LEU A 74 -4.90 -2.61 1.75
CA LEU A 74 -5.46 -1.87 2.89
C LEU A 74 -4.48 -2.02 4.05
N GLY A 75 -3.84 -0.91 4.46
CA GLY A 75 -2.91 -0.89 5.59
C GLY A 75 -3.64 -0.59 6.88
N GLN A 76 -3.32 -1.30 7.97
CA GLN A 76 -3.84 -0.98 9.29
C GLN A 76 -2.93 -1.52 10.40
N ASN A 77 -2.77 -0.76 11.49
CA ASN A 77 -1.99 -1.24 12.64
C ASN A 77 -2.73 -2.36 13.37
N CYS A 78 -4.05 -2.23 13.50
CA CYS A 78 -4.88 -3.24 14.11
C CYS A 78 -5.21 -4.37 13.12
N ARG A 79 -4.72 -5.58 13.40
CA ARG A 79 -4.95 -6.76 12.56
C ARG A 79 -6.42 -7.18 12.52
N SER A 80 -7.13 -7.13 13.65
CA SER A 80 -8.52 -7.58 13.74
C SER A 80 -9.46 -6.74 12.87
N THR A 81 -9.16 -5.46 12.65
CA THR A 81 -9.90 -4.62 11.69
C THR A 81 -9.79 -5.18 10.28
N LEU A 82 -8.60 -5.61 9.86
CA LEU A 82 -8.40 -6.22 8.54
C LEU A 82 -9.04 -7.61 8.45
N GLU A 83 -9.06 -8.36 9.55
CA GLU A 83 -9.76 -9.65 9.63
C GLU A 83 -11.27 -9.46 9.47
N GLY A 84 -11.87 -8.46 10.10
CA GLY A 84 -13.27 -8.10 9.86
C GLY A 84 -13.54 -7.72 8.40
N VAL A 85 -12.67 -6.90 7.78
CA VAL A 85 -12.80 -6.58 6.35
C VAL A 85 -12.67 -7.83 5.48
N LYS A 86 -11.76 -8.75 5.82
CA LYS A 86 -11.63 -10.03 5.13
C LYS A 86 -12.89 -10.88 5.25
N GLU A 87 -13.42 -11.06 6.46
CA GLU A 87 -14.67 -11.81 6.70
C GLU A 87 -15.84 -11.22 5.90
N PHE A 88 -15.96 -9.89 5.88
CA PHE A 88 -16.96 -9.19 5.07
C PHE A 88 -16.78 -9.47 3.57
N LEU A 89 -15.55 -9.38 3.05
CA LEU A 89 -15.27 -9.68 1.65
C LEU A 89 -15.54 -11.15 1.30
N ASP A 90 -15.19 -12.08 2.17
CA ASP A 90 -15.45 -13.51 1.97
C ASP A 90 -16.96 -13.81 1.91
N ALA A 91 -17.77 -13.09 2.70
CA ALA A 91 -19.23 -13.23 2.70
C ALA A 91 -19.90 -12.58 1.47
N GLU A 92 -19.43 -11.40 1.05
CA GLU A 92 -20.05 -10.62 -0.02
C GLU A 92 -19.56 -10.98 -1.43
N VAL A 93 -18.36 -11.57 -1.54
CA VAL A 93 -17.69 -11.85 -2.81
C VAL A 93 -17.21 -13.30 -2.83
N PRO A 94 -18.00 -14.22 -3.42
CA PRO A 94 -17.63 -15.63 -3.49
C PRO A 94 -16.25 -15.82 -4.13
N ASN A 95 -15.40 -16.63 -3.48
CA ASN A 95 -14.05 -16.98 -3.93
C ASN A 95 -13.06 -15.81 -4.07
N VAL A 96 -13.31 -14.67 -3.41
CA VAL A 96 -12.33 -13.59 -3.36
C VAL A 96 -11.05 -14.07 -2.66
N HIS A 97 -9.90 -13.83 -3.29
CA HIS A 97 -8.63 -14.20 -2.70
C HIS A 97 -7.94 -13.00 -2.08
N CYS A 98 -8.01 -12.92 -0.75
CA CYS A 98 -7.35 -11.88 0.02
C CYS A 98 -6.46 -12.46 1.13
N ASN A 99 -5.31 -11.83 1.34
CA ASN A 99 -4.30 -12.28 2.31
C ASN A 99 -3.90 -11.13 3.22
N ILE A 100 -3.87 -11.39 4.54
CA ILE A 100 -3.34 -10.47 5.54
C ILE A 100 -1.89 -10.84 5.83
N THR A 101 -0.99 -9.89 5.59
CA THR A 101 0.44 -10.07 5.84
C THR A 101 0.96 -8.93 6.71
N LYS A 102 2.05 -9.18 7.44
CA LYS A 102 2.75 -8.13 8.18
C LYS A 102 3.71 -7.42 7.21
N LYS A 103 3.57 -6.12 7.05
CA LYS A 103 4.53 -5.30 6.28
C LYS A 103 5.71 -4.96 7.19
N THR A 104 6.87 -4.65 6.60
CA THR A 104 8.04 -4.19 7.34
C THR A 104 7.64 -3.05 8.30
N GLY A 105 7.84 -3.26 9.60
CA GLY A 105 7.32 -2.40 10.67
C GLY A 105 6.22 -3.05 11.52
N SER A 106 5.33 -2.23 12.10
CA SER A 106 4.21 -2.64 12.97
C SER A 106 2.86 -2.73 12.25
N ALA A 107 2.77 -2.34 10.98
CA ALA A 107 1.51 -2.34 10.22
C ALA A 107 1.21 -3.70 9.57
N ASN A 108 -0.07 -4.08 9.61
CA ASN A 108 -0.63 -5.19 8.86
C ASN A 108 -1.20 -4.67 7.53
N VAL A 109 -1.25 -5.53 6.52
CA VAL A 109 -1.81 -5.18 5.21
C VAL A 109 -2.66 -6.33 4.69
N LEU A 110 -3.92 -6.03 4.38
CA LEU A 110 -4.81 -6.90 3.62
C LEU A 110 -4.57 -6.64 2.12
N THR A 111 -4.35 -7.70 1.35
CA THR A 111 -4.01 -7.57 -0.07
C THR A 111 -4.88 -8.45 -0.94
N LEU A 112 -5.36 -7.88 -2.05
CA LEU A 112 -6.00 -8.58 -3.15
C LEU A 112 -5.07 -8.47 -4.37
N SER A 113 -4.78 -9.58 -5.03
CA SER A 113 -3.79 -9.62 -6.13
C SER A 113 -4.28 -10.28 -7.40
N ARG A 114 -5.43 -10.98 -7.37
CA ARG A 114 -6.06 -11.51 -8.59
C ARG A 114 -6.75 -10.37 -9.31
N GLN A 115 -6.45 -10.19 -10.60
CA GLN A 115 -6.97 -9.07 -11.37
C GLN A 115 -8.51 -9.02 -11.40
N ALA A 116 -9.17 -10.17 -11.60
CA ALA A 116 -10.63 -10.25 -11.59
C ALA A 116 -11.22 -9.78 -10.25
N ASP A 117 -10.70 -10.27 -9.13
CA ASP A 117 -11.12 -9.91 -7.78
C ASP A 117 -10.92 -8.40 -7.53
N CYS A 118 -9.75 -7.87 -7.87
CA CYS A 118 -9.45 -6.45 -7.72
C CYS A 118 -10.41 -5.56 -8.53
N GLN A 119 -10.66 -5.91 -9.80
CA GLN A 119 -11.59 -5.16 -10.64
C GLN A 119 -13.03 -5.24 -10.11
N PHE A 120 -13.46 -6.43 -9.66
CA PHE A 120 -14.79 -6.60 -9.07
C PHE A 120 -14.96 -5.75 -7.81
N VAL A 121 -14.02 -5.84 -6.87
CA VAL A 121 -14.05 -5.07 -5.63
C VAL A 121 -13.99 -3.57 -5.91
N LEU A 122 -13.14 -3.10 -6.84
CA LEU A 122 -13.12 -1.67 -7.21
C LEU A 122 -14.47 -1.18 -7.75
N ARG A 123 -15.11 -1.95 -8.64
CA ARG A 123 -16.45 -1.59 -9.15
C ARG A 123 -17.47 -1.51 -8.02
N ARG A 124 -17.45 -2.45 -7.08
CA ARG A 124 -18.32 -2.43 -5.89
C ARG A 124 -18.06 -1.21 -5.01
N LEU A 125 -16.81 -0.87 -4.72
CA LEU A 125 -16.44 0.32 -3.94
C LEU A 125 -16.89 1.61 -4.64
N MET A 126 -16.72 1.72 -5.95
CA MET A 126 -17.21 2.86 -6.74
C MET A 126 -18.73 2.99 -6.69
N ALA A 127 -19.45 1.88 -6.86
CA ALA A 127 -20.91 1.85 -6.78
C ALA A 127 -21.42 2.21 -5.37
N ALA A 128 -20.64 1.91 -4.34
CA ALA A 128 -20.94 2.20 -2.95
C ALA A 128 -20.53 3.59 -2.46
N GLY A 129 -20.04 4.45 -3.37
CA GLY A 129 -19.76 5.85 -3.06
C GLY A 129 -18.31 6.16 -2.72
N MET A 130 -17.33 5.38 -3.19
CA MET A 130 -15.91 5.78 -3.13
C MET A 130 -15.70 7.12 -3.85
N LEU A 131 -15.08 8.09 -3.17
CA LEU A 131 -14.93 9.48 -3.61
C LEU A 131 -13.47 9.83 -3.91
N VAL A 132 -12.59 9.72 -2.91
CA VAL A 132 -11.21 10.23 -2.97
C VAL A 132 -10.40 9.47 -4.01
N LYS A 133 -10.57 8.14 -4.07
CA LYS A 133 -9.82 7.26 -4.98
C LYS A 133 -10.58 6.90 -6.25
N ARG A 134 -11.71 7.57 -6.54
CA ARG A 134 -12.58 7.24 -7.66
C ARG A 134 -11.88 7.32 -9.01
N LYS A 135 -11.18 8.42 -9.28
CA LYS A 135 -10.43 8.61 -10.54
C LYS A 135 -9.31 7.57 -10.68
N GLN A 136 -8.61 7.23 -9.59
CA GLN A 136 -7.62 6.17 -9.61
C GLN A 136 -8.27 4.83 -9.97
N ALA A 137 -9.44 4.52 -9.41
CA ALA A 137 -10.14 3.29 -9.73
C ALA A 137 -10.62 3.23 -11.18
N GLU A 138 -11.13 4.33 -11.75
CA GLU A 138 -11.52 4.41 -13.17
C GLU A 138 -10.34 4.08 -14.08
N VAL A 139 -9.19 4.71 -13.84
CA VAL A 139 -7.96 4.43 -14.59
C VAL A 139 -7.48 3.00 -14.37
N ALA A 140 -7.55 2.47 -13.15
CA ALA A 140 -7.17 1.10 -12.87
C ALA A 140 -8.09 0.06 -13.53
N LEU A 141 -9.38 0.37 -13.67
CA LEU A 141 -10.37 -0.48 -14.34
C LEU A 141 -10.19 -0.50 -15.86
N SER A 142 -9.54 0.50 -16.45
CA SER A 142 -9.17 0.50 -17.87
C SER A 142 -7.91 -0.32 -18.17
N LEU A 143 -7.36 -1.04 -17.18
CA LEU A 143 -6.18 -1.90 -17.35
C LEU A 143 -6.50 -3.11 -18.24
N GLY A 144 -6.15 -2.98 -19.52
CA GLY A 144 -6.07 -4.07 -20.49
C GLY A 144 -4.62 -4.48 -20.80
N GLU A 145 -4.45 -5.51 -21.63
CA GLU A 145 -3.11 -6.03 -21.97
C GLU A 145 -2.24 -5.02 -22.73
N SER A 146 -2.85 -4.17 -23.56
CA SER A 146 -2.17 -3.25 -24.48
C SER A 146 -1.80 -1.88 -23.89
N HIS A 147 -2.27 -1.51 -22.68
CA HIS A 147 -2.17 -0.14 -22.15
C HIS A 147 -1.53 -0.04 -20.76
N ARG A 148 -0.69 -1.01 -20.38
CA ARG A 148 -0.17 -1.18 -19.02
C ARG A 148 0.62 0.03 -18.53
N ASP A 149 1.54 0.54 -19.35
CA ASP A 149 2.37 1.70 -19.00
C ASP A 149 1.57 2.99 -18.94
N CYS A 150 0.63 3.17 -19.87
CA CYS A 150 -0.28 4.32 -19.88
C CYS A 150 -1.09 4.36 -18.58
N VAL A 151 -1.67 3.23 -18.17
CA VAL A 151 -2.45 3.12 -16.92
C VAL A 151 -1.57 3.35 -15.70
N ARG A 152 -0.37 2.78 -15.64
CA ARG A 152 0.56 2.98 -14.52
C ARG A 152 0.98 4.44 -14.38
N ASN A 153 1.30 5.09 -15.49
CA ASN A 153 1.68 6.50 -15.52
C ASN A 153 0.48 7.39 -15.15
N ALA A 154 -0.70 7.13 -15.69
CA ALA A 154 -1.92 7.86 -15.37
C ALA A 154 -2.28 7.74 -13.88
N LEU A 155 -2.28 6.53 -13.32
CA LEU A 155 -2.44 6.31 -11.87
C LEU A 155 -1.42 7.10 -11.08
N GLY A 156 -0.17 7.06 -11.52
CA GLY A 156 0.90 7.77 -10.88
C GLY A 156 0.72 9.29 -10.85
N ASN A 157 0.09 9.87 -11.87
CA ASN A 157 -0.21 11.31 -11.92
C ASN A 157 -1.38 11.70 -11.02
N LEU A 158 -2.19 10.73 -10.59
CA LEU A 158 -3.32 10.91 -9.67
C LEU A 158 -2.92 10.73 -8.19
N VAL A 159 -1.68 10.33 -7.91
CA VAL A 159 -1.15 10.19 -6.55
C VAL A 159 -0.22 11.37 -6.26
N GLY A 160 -0.21 11.84 -5.01
CA GLY A 160 0.58 13.01 -4.59
C GLY A 160 2.05 12.96 -5.04
N ASN A 161 2.62 14.15 -5.27
CA ASN A 161 3.95 14.36 -5.86
C ASN A 161 5.11 13.77 -5.05
N GLN A 162 4.90 13.38 -3.79
CA GLN A 162 5.96 12.89 -2.90
C GLN A 162 6.75 11.71 -3.48
N SER A 163 6.12 10.89 -4.34
CA SER A 163 6.76 9.74 -4.99
C SER A 163 7.15 9.96 -6.44
N ARG A 164 6.92 11.15 -7.02
CA ARG A 164 7.11 11.41 -8.46
C ARG A 164 8.55 11.14 -8.90
N TYR A 165 9.52 11.68 -8.17
CA TYR A 165 10.94 11.49 -8.46
C TYR A 165 11.48 10.10 -8.07
N GLN A 166 10.73 9.32 -7.30
CA GLN A 166 11.12 7.96 -6.93
C GLN A 166 10.51 6.90 -7.86
N ARG A 167 9.68 7.33 -8.82
CA ARG A 167 8.98 6.41 -9.72
C ARG A 167 9.96 5.86 -10.75
N LEU A 168 10.07 4.53 -10.78
CA LEU A 168 10.80 3.82 -11.81
C LEU A 168 10.06 3.88 -13.13
N ASP A 169 10.78 4.14 -14.22
CA ASP A 169 10.34 3.92 -15.59
C ASP A 169 10.23 2.41 -15.89
N GLU A 170 9.77 2.05 -17.09
CA GLU A 170 9.65 0.66 -17.52
C GLU A 170 10.99 -0.09 -17.40
N ARG A 171 12.07 0.52 -17.87
CA ARG A 171 13.42 -0.06 -17.76
C ARG A 171 13.86 -0.21 -16.31
N GLY A 172 13.53 0.74 -15.44
CA GLY A 172 13.79 0.70 -14.01
C GLY A 172 13.06 -0.46 -13.34
N CYS A 173 11.81 -0.67 -13.72
CA CYS A 173 11.01 -1.80 -13.28
C CYS A 173 11.62 -3.16 -13.67
N LEU A 174 12.08 -3.31 -14.91
CA LEU A 174 12.77 -4.51 -15.37
C LEU A 174 14.06 -4.75 -14.56
N ARG A 175 14.88 -3.71 -14.34
CA ARG A 175 16.09 -3.82 -13.51
C ARG A 175 15.76 -4.27 -12.07
N THR A 176 14.73 -3.70 -11.45
CA THR A 176 14.32 -4.12 -10.10
C THR A 176 13.85 -5.57 -10.08
N TYR A 177 13.17 -6.03 -11.14
CA TYR A 177 12.77 -7.43 -11.26
C TYR A 177 13.96 -8.37 -11.39
N GLU A 178 14.95 -8.02 -12.23
CA GLU A 178 16.20 -8.78 -12.36
C GLU A 178 16.94 -8.89 -11.02
N ILE A 179 17.05 -7.78 -10.28
CA ILE A 179 17.62 -7.77 -8.93
C ILE A 179 16.85 -8.73 -8.01
N MET A 180 15.52 -8.63 -7.99
CA MET A 180 14.67 -9.50 -7.15
C MET A 180 14.85 -11.00 -7.49
N LEU A 181 14.93 -11.36 -8.78
CA LEU A 181 15.19 -12.73 -9.21
C LEU A 181 16.56 -13.21 -8.76
N ALA A 182 17.59 -12.38 -8.91
CA ALA A 182 18.94 -12.68 -8.47
C ALA A 182 19.01 -12.85 -6.93
N GLU A 183 18.32 -12.02 -6.15
CA GLU A 183 18.22 -12.18 -4.69
C GLU A 183 17.53 -13.50 -4.29
N ARG A 184 16.45 -13.86 -5.00
CA ARG A 184 15.74 -15.12 -4.74
C ARG A 184 16.65 -16.31 -5.01
N ARG A 185 17.38 -16.29 -6.12
CA ARG A 185 18.36 -17.32 -6.47
C ARG A 185 19.50 -17.39 -5.46
N LEU A 186 19.97 -16.24 -4.97
CA LEU A 186 21.01 -16.16 -3.93
C LEU A 186 20.56 -16.84 -2.63
N ARG A 187 19.32 -16.59 -2.17
CA ARG A 187 18.76 -17.26 -0.99
C ARG A 187 18.75 -18.79 -1.14
N PHE A 188 18.36 -19.29 -2.31
CA PHE A 188 18.35 -20.73 -2.60
C PHE A 188 19.76 -21.35 -2.64
N LEU A 189 20.74 -20.64 -3.21
CA LEU A 189 22.12 -21.12 -3.24
C LEU A 189 22.76 -21.14 -1.86
N ILE A 190 22.46 -20.15 -1.02
CA ILE A 190 22.90 -20.10 0.39
C ILE A 190 22.37 -21.32 1.14
N SER A 191 21.08 -21.67 0.97
CA SER A 191 20.52 -22.87 1.60
C SER A 191 21.09 -24.19 1.06
N SER A 192 21.71 -24.16 -0.14
CA SER A 192 22.29 -25.34 -0.79
C SER A 192 23.81 -25.48 -0.59
N CYS A 193 24.43 -24.64 0.24
CA CYS A 193 25.87 -24.64 0.56
C CYS A 193 26.84 -24.55 -0.65
N LYS A 194 26.41 -23.98 -1.79
CA LYS A 194 27.25 -23.80 -2.98
C LYS A 194 28.05 -22.49 -2.92
N LEU A 195 29.15 -22.49 -2.16
CA LEU A 195 29.89 -21.27 -1.81
C LEU A 195 30.37 -20.46 -3.03
N ASP A 196 30.93 -21.10 -4.04
CA ASP A 196 31.45 -20.41 -5.24
C ASP A 196 30.32 -19.72 -6.04
N ASP A 197 29.20 -20.41 -6.21
CA ASP A 197 28.01 -19.87 -6.86
C ASP A 197 27.43 -18.68 -6.10
N VAL A 198 27.44 -18.74 -4.76
CA VAL A 198 27.01 -17.65 -3.89
C VAL A 198 27.90 -16.43 -4.09
N GLN A 199 29.23 -16.60 -4.12
CA GLN A 199 30.17 -15.49 -4.25
C GLN A 199 30.07 -14.81 -5.63
N ARG A 200 29.98 -15.60 -6.70
CA ARG A 200 29.75 -15.11 -8.07
C ARG A 200 28.43 -14.35 -8.18
N LEU A 201 27.33 -14.91 -7.65
CA LEU A 201 26.02 -14.26 -7.73
C LEU A 201 25.96 -12.99 -6.88
N ARG A 202 26.66 -12.92 -5.73
CA ARG A 202 26.81 -11.68 -4.94
C ARG A 202 27.49 -10.58 -5.75
N GLY A 203 28.57 -10.88 -6.46
CA GLY A 203 29.25 -9.93 -7.33
C GLY A 203 28.33 -9.39 -8.43
N HIS A 204 27.59 -10.29 -9.10
CA HIS A 204 26.60 -9.90 -10.10
C HIS A 204 25.46 -9.04 -9.52
N LEU A 205 24.94 -9.42 -8.34
CA LEU A 205 23.89 -8.67 -7.65
C LEU A 205 24.34 -7.26 -7.26
N HIS A 206 25.59 -7.12 -6.79
CA HIS A 206 26.19 -5.83 -6.51
C HIS A 206 26.26 -4.97 -7.78
N ALA A 207 26.75 -5.52 -8.89
CA ALA A 207 26.81 -4.80 -10.17
C ALA A 207 25.42 -4.35 -10.66
N LEU A 208 24.40 -5.22 -10.56
CA LEU A 208 23.02 -4.87 -10.91
C LEU A 208 22.47 -3.72 -10.05
N ARG A 209 22.69 -3.76 -8.73
CA ARG A 209 22.25 -2.71 -7.80
C ARG A 209 22.94 -1.38 -8.08
N SER A 210 24.27 -1.37 -8.22
CA SER A 210 25.04 -0.16 -8.51
C SER A 210 24.61 0.47 -9.83
N ARG A 211 24.40 -0.34 -10.87
CA ARG A 211 23.87 0.14 -12.16
C ARG A 211 22.45 0.70 -12.03
N HIS A 212 21.57 0.03 -11.29
CA HIS A 212 20.21 0.50 -11.07
C HIS A 212 20.18 1.83 -10.33
N GLU A 213 20.99 1.99 -9.28
CA GLU A 213 21.08 3.21 -8.50
C GLU A 213 21.56 4.40 -9.35
N LEU A 214 22.64 4.21 -10.13
CA LEU A 214 23.15 5.23 -11.06
C LEU A 214 22.06 5.71 -12.02
N LEU A 215 21.39 4.78 -12.70
CA LEU A 215 20.33 5.11 -13.67
C LEU A 215 19.11 5.79 -13.00
N CYS A 216 18.81 5.45 -11.74
CA CYS A 216 17.77 6.13 -10.98
C CYS A 216 18.15 7.57 -10.62
N VAL A 217 19.43 7.84 -10.32
CA VAL A 217 19.94 9.21 -10.11
C VAL A 217 19.82 10.02 -11.40
N GLU A 218 20.26 9.46 -12.53
CA GLU A 218 20.17 10.13 -13.84
C GLU A 218 18.72 10.47 -14.21
N THR A 219 17.81 9.50 -14.08
CA THR A 219 16.38 9.70 -14.38
C THR A 219 15.77 10.78 -13.49
N ARG A 220 16.13 10.78 -12.19
CA ARG A 220 15.70 11.82 -11.24
C ARG A 220 16.19 13.20 -11.66
N TYR A 221 17.47 13.32 -11.99
CA TYR A 221 18.08 14.56 -12.44
C TYR A 221 17.38 15.10 -13.70
N HIS A 222 17.16 14.24 -14.70
CA HIS A 222 16.46 14.64 -15.92
C HIS A 222 15.02 15.10 -15.67
N THR A 223 14.29 14.40 -14.82
CA THR A 223 12.90 14.76 -14.44
C THR A 223 12.89 16.11 -13.74
N LEU A 224 13.72 16.28 -12.71
CA LEU A 224 13.82 17.52 -11.95
C LEU A 224 14.22 18.70 -12.84
N ARG A 225 15.21 18.51 -13.72
CA ARG A 225 15.66 19.54 -14.66
C ARG A 225 14.54 19.94 -15.64
N THR A 226 13.72 18.99 -16.06
CA THR A 226 12.58 19.25 -16.95
C THR A 226 11.50 20.06 -16.23
N ASP A 227 11.18 19.69 -15.00
CA ASP A 227 10.20 20.41 -14.18
C ASP A 227 10.65 21.84 -13.85
N ILE A 228 11.93 22.03 -13.48
CA ILE A 228 12.50 23.38 -13.24
C ILE A 228 12.37 24.25 -14.49
N ARG A 229 12.66 23.71 -15.67
CA ARG A 229 12.51 24.44 -16.94
C ARG A 229 11.06 24.80 -17.25
N GLN A 230 10.10 23.97 -16.84
CA GLN A 230 8.67 24.27 -17.01
C GLN A 230 8.21 25.36 -16.05
N LEU A 231 8.74 25.40 -14.82
CA LEU A 231 8.42 26.41 -13.81
C LEU A 231 9.00 27.80 -14.09
N LEU A 232 10.08 27.88 -14.88
CA LEU A 232 10.72 29.14 -15.28
C LEU A 232 10.13 29.76 -16.56
N LYS A 233 9.13 29.12 -17.17
CA LYS A 233 8.37 29.65 -18.31
C LYS A 233 7.09 30.30 -17.83
#